data_AF-A0A382EM24-F1
#
_entry.id   AF-A0A382EM24-F1
#
_cell.length_a   1.000
_cell.length_b   1.000
_cell.length_c   1.000
_cell.angle_alpha   90.00
_cell.angle_beta   90.00
_cell.angle_gamma   90.00
#
_symmetry.space_group_name_H-M   'P 1'
#
loop_
_entity.id
_entity.type
_entity.pdbx_description
1 polymer ?
#
loop_
_entity_poly.entity_id
_entity_poly.type
_entity_poly.pdbx_seq_one_letter_code
_entity_poly.pdbx_strand_id
1 'polypeptide(L)'
;MHGKIKKGWGYELIWASTDKYCGKILVFEKAEAKFSMHFHKEKDETWFVNDGKFKLLWIDTSTAQLFQKDLVAGSTHHNPPLLPHQLICIEPGSITEVSTADSVDDNYRVIPGDSQSAEKEKPKAGLGDTIISLSND
;
A
#
# COMPACT_ATOMS: atom_id res chain seq x y z
N MET A 1 1.17 14.51 6.29
CA MET A 1 -0.28 14.56 5.91
C MET A 1 -1.11 14.28 7.15
N HIS A 2 -2.33 14.80 7.27
CA HIS A 2 -3.22 14.54 8.42
C HIS A 2 -4.66 14.32 7.95
N GLY A 3 -5.45 13.59 8.75
CA GLY A 3 -6.88 13.34 8.50
C GLY A 3 -7.18 12.06 7.72
N LYS A 4 -8.42 11.95 7.21
CA LYS A 4 -8.91 10.78 6.47
C LYS A 4 -8.51 10.86 4.99
N ILE A 5 -7.69 9.91 4.53
CA ILE A 5 -7.20 9.82 3.15
C ILE A 5 -7.82 8.59 2.48
N LYS A 6 -8.65 8.81 1.45
CA LYS A 6 -9.31 7.71 0.70
C LYS A 6 -8.30 6.92 -0.13
N LYS A 7 -8.45 5.60 -0.15
CA LYS A 7 -7.66 4.65 -0.93
C LYS A 7 -8.60 3.73 -1.72
N GLY A 8 -8.08 2.96 -2.67
CA GLY A 8 -8.88 1.98 -3.41
C GLY A 8 -9.38 0.81 -2.54
N TRP A 9 -8.66 0.53 -1.45
CA TRP A 9 -8.92 -0.56 -0.51
C TRP A 9 -9.69 -0.13 0.75
N GLY A 10 -10.00 1.16 0.90
CA GLY A 10 -10.59 1.73 2.12
C GLY A 10 -10.07 3.14 2.36
N TYR A 11 -9.57 3.40 3.57
CA TYR A 11 -8.95 4.69 3.88
C TYR A 11 -7.89 4.60 4.98
N GLU A 12 -7.03 5.60 5.02
CA GLU A 12 -6.11 5.85 6.13
C GLU A 12 -6.66 6.99 6.98
N LEU A 13 -6.66 6.85 8.31
CA LEU A 13 -6.83 7.96 9.23
C LEU A 13 -5.47 8.31 9.82
N ILE A 14 -4.87 9.42 9.40
CA ILE A 14 -3.55 9.85 9.86
C ILE A 14 -3.73 10.85 10.99
N TRP A 15 -3.41 10.46 12.22
CA TRP A 15 -3.54 11.33 13.40
C TRP A 15 -2.21 11.96 13.84
N ALA A 16 -1.08 11.39 13.41
CA ALA A 16 0.24 11.96 13.66
C ALA A 16 1.14 11.81 12.41
N SER A 17 1.77 12.89 11.99
CA SER A 17 2.76 12.92 10.90
C SER A 17 3.78 14.00 11.22
N THR A 18 4.92 13.59 11.75
CA THR A 18 6.02 14.46 12.20
C THR A 18 7.31 14.14 11.47
N ASP A 19 8.38 14.87 11.78
CA ASP A 19 9.74 14.60 11.31
C ASP A 19 10.37 13.33 11.94
N LYS A 20 9.75 12.78 13.00
CA LYS A 20 10.29 11.62 13.74
C LYS A 20 9.44 10.37 13.63
N TYR A 21 8.12 10.53 13.59
CA TYR A 21 7.18 9.41 13.64
C TYR A 21 5.87 9.70 12.91
N CYS A 22 5.17 8.63 12.55
CA CYS A 22 3.83 8.66 12.01
C CYS A 22 2.91 7.67 12.73
N GLY A 23 1.62 8.02 12.80
CA GLY A 23 0.56 7.19 13.34
C GLY A 23 -0.64 7.19 12.41
N LYS A 24 -1.06 6.00 11.96
CA LYS A 24 -2.19 5.82 11.03
C LYS A 24 -3.12 4.69 11.47
N ILE A 25 -4.42 4.84 11.26
CA ILE A 25 -5.35 3.72 11.27
C ILE A 25 -5.65 3.37 9.82
N LEU A 26 -5.30 2.15 9.42
CA LEU A 26 -5.65 1.60 8.11
C LEU A 26 -7.01 0.92 8.26
N VAL A 27 -8.03 1.44 7.57
CA VAL A 27 -9.40 0.92 7.67
C VAL A 27 -9.80 0.29 6.34
N PHE A 28 -10.16 -1.00 6.40
CA PHE A 28 -10.64 -1.79 5.27
C PHE A 28 -12.15 -1.99 5.41
N GLU A 29 -12.92 -1.50 4.45
CA GLU A 29 -14.38 -1.48 4.53
C GLU A 29 -15.05 -2.69 3.85
N LYS A 30 -14.29 -3.52 3.12
CA LYS A 30 -14.80 -4.70 2.39
C LYS A 30 -13.76 -5.81 2.28
N ALA A 31 -14.22 -7.06 2.17
CA ALA A 31 -13.37 -8.20 1.88
C ALA A 31 -12.68 -8.08 0.50
N GLU A 32 -11.59 -8.81 0.32
CA GLU A 32 -10.70 -8.81 -0.86
C GLU A 32 -9.98 -7.49 -1.14
N ALA A 33 -10.32 -6.42 -0.39
CA ALA A 33 -9.66 -5.14 -0.50
C ALA A 33 -8.17 -5.28 -0.14
N LYS A 34 -7.29 -4.76 -0.98
CA LYS A 34 -5.83 -4.88 -0.78
C LYS A 34 -5.10 -3.61 -1.17
N PHE A 35 -4.12 -3.25 -0.35
CA PHE A 35 -3.12 -2.27 -0.78
C PHE A 35 -2.07 -2.93 -1.68
N SER A 36 -1.26 -2.13 -2.40
CA SER A 36 -0.22 -2.66 -3.27
C SER A 36 0.78 -3.50 -2.48
N MET A 37 1.41 -4.49 -3.11
CA MET A 37 2.65 -5.00 -2.56
C MET A 37 3.72 -3.93 -2.74
N HIS A 38 4.30 -3.49 -1.64
CA HIS A 38 5.32 -2.46 -1.65
C HIS A 38 6.29 -2.64 -0.48
N PHE A 39 7.37 -1.89 -0.51
CA PHE A 39 8.27 -1.74 0.61
C PHE A 39 8.65 -0.28 0.80
N HIS A 40 9.20 -0.01 1.97
CA HIS A 40 9.78 1.26 2.36
C HIS A 40 11.29 1.11 2.42
N LYS A 41 12.07 2.04 1.86
CA LYS A 41 13.53 2.01 1.94
C LYS A 41 14.02 2.52 3.28
N GLU A 42 13.35 3.53 3.84
CA GLU A 42 13.77 4.19 5.08
C GLU A 42 12.80 3.93 6.23
N LYS A 43 11.49 3.93 5.96
CA LYS A 43 10.49 3.80 7.02
C LYS A 43 10.50 2.42 7.66
N ASP A 44 10.54 2.41 8.99
CA ASP A 44 10.33 1.25 9.83
C ASP A 44 8.92 1.35 10.46
N GLU A 45 8.09 0.32 10.30
CA GLU A 45 6.70 0.34 10.75
C GLU A 45 6.25 -0.95 11.42
N THR A 46 5.36 -0.80 12.40
CA THR A 46 4.72 -1.91 13.11
C THR A 46 3.21 -1.73 13.10
N TRP A 47 2.53 -2.84 12.90
CA TRP A 47 1.08 -2.95 12.90
C TRP A 47 0.59 -3.66 14.16
N PHE A 48 -0.56 -3.19 14.64
CA PHE A 48 -1.41 -3.87 15.61
C PHE A 48 -2.82 -4.01 15.01
N VAL A 49 -3.34 -5.23 14.90
CA VAL A 49 -4.70 -5.46 14.39
C VAL A 49 -5.72 -5.14 15.47
N ASN A 50 -6.53 -4.11 15.25
CA ASN A 50 -7.56 -3.69 16.20
C ASN A 50 -8.75 -4.66 16.15
N ASP A 51 -9.24 -4.93 14.93
CA ASP A 51 -10.40 -5.77 14.63
C ASP A 51 -10.32 -6.29 13.18
N GLY A 52 -11.22 -7.20 12.82
CA GLY A 52 -11.24 -7.83 11.49
C GLY A 52 -10.23 -8.96 11.33
N LYS A 53 -10.06 -9.40 10.08
CA LYS A 53 -9.15 -10.48 9.70
C LYS A 53 -8.47 -10.15 8.39
N PHE A 54 -7.15 -10.35 8.33
CA PHE A 54 -6.34 -9.99 7.18
C PHE A 54 -5.43 -11.14 6.78
N LYS A 55 -5.07 -11.20 5.49
CA LYS A 55 -3.96 -12.00 4.99
C LYS A 55 -2.79 -11.09 4.71
N LEU A 56 -1.68 -11.33 5.40
CA LEU A 56 -0.40 -10.73 5.08
C LEU A 56 0.35 -11.63 4.10
N LEU A 57 0.92 -11.02 3.06
CA LEU A 57 1.87 -11.62 2.15
C LEU A 57 3.18 -10.85 2.22
N TRP A 58 4.33 -11.53 2.18
CA TRP A 58 5.62 -10.85 2.09
C TRP A 58 6.60 -11.65 1.24
N ILE A 59 7.57 -10.95 0.64
CA ILE A 59 8.64 -11.58 -0.14
C ILE A 59 9.92 -11.57 0.70
N ASP A 60 10.53 -12.73 0.88
CA ASP A 60 11.93 -12.82 1.31
C ASP A 60 12.82 -12.49 0.11
N THR A 61 13.48 -11.32 0.17
CA THR A 61 14.31 -10.81 -0.92
C THR A 61 15.62 -11.58 -1.10
N SER A 62 16.01 -12.42 -0.14
CA SER A 62 17.19 -13.28 -0.24
C SER A 62 16.92 -14.58 -1.02
N THR A 63 15.70 -15.09 -0.93
CA THR A 63 15.29 -16.37 -1.54
C THR A 63 14.30 -16.22 -2.68
N ALA A 64 13.77 -15.01 -2.90
CA ALA A 64 12.67 -14.70 -3.81
C ALA A 64 11.38 -15.49 -3.51
N GLN A 65 11.22 -15.99 -2.28
CA GLN A 65 10.04 -16.74 -1.86
C GLN A 65 8.92 -15.82 -1.37
N LEU A 66 7.69 -16.12 -1.80
CA LEU A 66 6.48 -15.49 -1.29
C LEU A 66 5.93 -16.28 -0.12
N PHE A 67 5.77 -15.61 1.01
CA PHE A 67 5.17 -16.16 2.22
C PHE A 67 3.82 -15.51 2.49
N GLN A 68 3.01 -16.17 3.30
CA GLN A 68 1.74 -15.62 3.76
C GLN A 68 1.40 -16.08 5.17
N LYS A 69 0.63 -15.26 5.90
CA LYS A 69 0.01 -15.63 7.17
C LYS A 69 -1.27 -14.86 7.38
N ASP A 70 -2.19 -15.42 8.16
CA ASP A 70 -3.38 -14.71 8.59
C ASP A 70 -3.05 -13.86 9.83
N LEU A 71 -3.59 -12.64 9.88
CA LEU A 71 -3.58 -11.74 11.03
C LEU A 71 -5.01 -11.58 11.53
N VAL A 72 -5.21 -11.75 12.83
CA VAL A 72 -6.50 -11.59 13.53
C VAL A 72 -6.38 -10.50 14.59
N ALA A 73 -7.50 -10.03 15.15
CA ALA A 73 -7.50 -9.06 16.25
C ALA A 73 -6.47 -9.39 17.36
N GLY A 74 -5.69 -8.39 17.76
CA GLY A 74 -4.60 -8.54 18.73
C GLY A 74 -3.26 -9.01 18.14
N SER A 75 -3.21 -9.41 16.86
CA SER A 75 -1.95 -9.75 16.19
C SER A 75 -1.08 -8.50 15.99
N THR A 76 0.24 -8.69 16.07
CA THR A 76 1.21 -7.69 15.67
C THR A 76 2.03 -8.14 14.47
N HIS A 77 2.51 -7.18 13.68
CA HIS A 77 3.46 -7.44 12.61
C HIS A 77 4.41 -6.28 12.43
N HIS A 78 5.70 -6.57 12.33
CA HIS A 78 6.75 -5.60 12.07
C HIS A 78 7.16 -5.69 10.59
N ASN A 79 7.06 -4.59 9.86
CA ASN A 79 7.60 -4.43 8.51
C ASN A 79 8.90 -3.61 8.63
N PRO A 80 10.07 -4.26 8.73
CA PRO A 80 11.34 -3.53 8.64
C PRO A 80 11.52 -2.92 7.25
N PRO A 81 12.42 -1.94 7.11
CA PRO A 81 12.82 -1.42 5.81
C PRO A 81 13.22 -2.53 4.84
N LEU A 82 12.90 -2.33 3.56
CA LEU A 82 13.19 -3.23 2.44
C LEU A 82 12.48 -4.58 2.48
N LEU A 83 11.45 -4.77 3.32
CA LEU A 83 10.58 -5.95 3.29
C LEU A 83 9.35 -5.69 2.42
N PRO A 84 9.22 -6.30 1.21
CA PRO A 84 8.01 -6.19 0.43
C PRO A 84 6.86 -6.91 1.11
N HIS A 85 5.77 -6.19 1.34
CA HIS A 85 4.59 -6.70 2.05
C HIS A 85 3.29 -6.26 1.37
N GLN A 86 2.25 -7.08 1.51
CA GLN A 86 0.89 -6.84 1.05
C GLN A 86 -0.11 -7.39 2.08
N LEU A 87 -1.26 -6.76 2.16
CA LEU A 87 -2.28 -6.99 3.16
C LEU A 87 -3.59 -6.98 2.40
N ILE A 88 -4.30 -8.08 2.56
CA ILE A 88 -5.57 -8.34 1.91
C ILE A 88 -6.60 -8.52 3.01
N CYS A 89 -7.68 -7.75 2.94
CA CYS A 89 -8.81 -7.88 3.85
C CYS A 89 -9.53 -9.21 3.61
N ILE A 90 -9.67 -10.01 4.66
CA ILE A 90 -10.55 -11.19 4.66
C ILE A 90 -11.90 -10.79 5.27
N GLU A 91 -11.86 -10.12 6.43
CA GLU A 91 -13.03 -9.57 7.12
C GLU A 91 -12.77 -8.08 7.41
N PRO A 92 -13.72 -7.17 7.09
CA PRO A 92 -13.56 -5.74 7.31
C PRO A 92 -13.12 -5.41 8.73
N GLY A 93 -12.25 -4.42 8.84
CA GLY A 93 -11.71 -4.01 10.10
C GLY A 93 -10.57 -3.01 9.96
N SER A 94 -9.78 -2.88 11.01
CA SER A 94 -8.73 -1.87 11.08
C SER A 94 -7.43 -2.34 11.71
N ILE A 95 -6.34 -1.70 11.27
CA ILE A 95 -4.99 -1.88 11.79
C ILE A 95 -4.46 -0.51 12.24
N THR A 96 -3.88 -0.46 13.43
CA THR A 96 -3.09 0.67 13.89
C THR A 96 -1.64 0.49 13.41
N GLU A 97 -1.15 1.44 12.62
CA GLU A 97 0.25 1.55 12.20
C GLU A 97 0.94 2.62 13.05
N VAL A 98 2.09 2.25 13.61
CA VAL A 98 3.08 3.18 14.15
C VAL A 98 4.37 3.02 13.37
N SER A 99 5.02 4.13 13.07
CA SER A 99 6.24 4.11 12.26
C SER A 99 7.15 5.27 12.56
N THR A 100 8.38 5.20 12.05
CA THR A 100 9.22 6.38 11.83
C THR A 100 8.51 7.37 10.88
N ALA A 101 9.14 8.51 10.57
CA ALA A 101 8.55 9.50 9.67
C ALA A 101 8.11 8.87 8.33
N ASP A 102 6.93 9.27 7.86
CA ASP A 102 6.33 8.79 6.61
C ASP A 102 6.62 9.77 5.47
N SER A 103 7.00 9.23 4.30
CA SER A 103 7.24 10.01 3.09
C SER A 103 6.50 9.38 1.91
N VAL A 104 5.88 10.23 1.08
CA VAL A 104 5.21 9.78 -0.15
C VAL A 104 6.19 9.21 -1.18
N ASP A 105 7.45 9.66 -1.12
CA ASP A 105 8.51 9.23 -2.03
C ASP A 105 9.14 7.88 -1.61
N ASP A 106 8.87 7.42 -0.39
CA ASP A 106 9.40 6.17 0.15
C ASP A 106 8.44 4.98 -0.09
N ASN A 107 7.67 4.98 -1.18
CA ASN A 107 6.71 3.92 -1.49
C ASN A 107 7.08 3.22 -2.81
N TYR A 108 7.82 2.12 -2.72
CA TYR A 108 8.28 1.36 -3.89
C TYR A 108 7.37 0.16 -4.15
N ARG A 109 6.60 0.21 -5.24
CA ARG A 109 5.58 -0.79 -5.57
C ARG A 109 6.16 -1.95 -6.37
N VAL A 110 5.70 -3.16 -6.05
CA VAL A 110 6.06 -4.42 -6.70
C VAL A 110 4.87 -5.05 -7.41
N ILE A 111 3.69 -5.05 -6.78
CA ILE A 111 2.44 -5.60 -7.33
C ILE A 111 1.31 -4.60 -7.07
N PRO A 112 0.45 -4.30 -8.07
CA PRO A 112 -0.67 -3.36 -7.88
C PRO A 112 -1.65 -3.84 -6.81
N GLY A 113 -2.20 -2.88 -6.06
CA GLY A 113 -3.37 -3.08 -5.22
C GLY A 113 -4.58 -2.32 -5.78
N ASP A 114 -5.62 -2.16 -4.97
CA ASP A 114 -6.88 -1.58 -5.45
C ASP A 114 -6.80 -0.07 -5.71
N SER A 115 -5.76 0.59 -5.20
CA SER A 115 -5.47 1.99 -5.52
C SER A 115 -4.85 2.17 -6.92
N GLN A 116 -4.37 1.09 -7.55
CA GLN A 116 -3.70 1.08 -8.86
C GLN A 116 -4.55 0.40 -9.95
N SER A 117 -5.88 0.34 -9.79
CA SER A 117 -6.74 -0.24 -10.82
C SER A 117 -6.66 0.54 -12.15
N ALA A 118 -6.64 -0.21 -13.27
CA ALA A 118 -6.36 0.27 -14.63
C ALA A 118 -7.27 1.41 -15.12
N GLU A 119 -8.42 1.65 -14.48
CA GLU A 119 -9.33 2.75 -14.85
C GLU A 119 -8.77 4.15 -14.53
N LYS A 120 -7.76 4.26 -13.66
CA LYS A 120 -7.15 5.55 -13.27
C LYS A 120 -5.88 5.93 -14.02
N GLU A 121 -5.32 5.01 -14.81
CA GLU A 121 -4.07 5.22 -15.56
C GLU A 121 -4.31 5.48 -17.05
N LYS A 122 -5.32 6.30 -17.42
CA LYS A 122 -5.26 6.92 -18.75
C LYS A 122 -4.11 7.92 -18.73
N PRO A 123 -3.07 7.78 -19.57
CA PRO A 123 -2.04 8.80 -19.69
C PRO A 123 -2.72 10.13 -20.03
N LYS A 124 -2.34 11.23 -19.37
CA LYS A 124 -2.63 12.56 -19.92
C LYS A 124 -1.96 12.59 -21.29
N ALA A 125 -2.75 12.67 -22.36
CA ALA A 125 -2.24 12.89 -23.70
C ALA A 125 -1.44 14.21 -23.68
N GLY A 126 -0.12 14.09 -23.56
CA GLY A 126 0.83 15.17 -23.75
C GLY A 126 1.07 15.35 -25.25
N LEU A 127 1.12 16.61 -25.66
CA LEU A 127 1.37 17.08 -27.02
C LEU A 127 2.52 16.36 -27.72
N GLY A 128 2.29 16.07 -29.01
CA GLY A 128 3.35 15.86 -30.00
C GLY A 128 3.51 14.41 -30.39
N ASP A 129 2.93 14.02 -31.52
CA ASP A 129 3.72 13.41 -32.58
C ASP A 129 2.96 13.55 -33.90
N THR A 130 3.53 14.36 -34.78
CA THR A 130 3.16 14.54 -36.17
C THR A 130 3.37 13.22 -36.90
N ILE A 131 2.27 12.55 -37.30
CA ILE A 131 2.37 11.50 -38.30
C ILE A 131 2.32 12.17 -39.67
N ILE A 132 3.47 12.19 -40.33
CA ILE A 132 3.62 12.51 -41.75
C ILE A 132 2.84 11.44 -42.54
N SER A 133 1.83 11.87 -43.29
CA SER A 133 1.16 11.04 -44.29
C SER A 133 2.11 10.86 -45.48
N LEU A 134 2.62 9.64 -45.69
CA LEU A 134 3.10 9.21 -47.00
C LEU A 134 2.01 8.37 -47.65
N SER A 135 1.31 8.98 -48.61
CA SER A 135 0.54 8.31 -49.63
C SER A 135 1.49 7.55 -50.56
N ASN A 136 1.25 6.25 -50.73
CA ASN A 136 1.76 5.52 -51.88
C ASN A 136 0.62 5.32 -52.87
N ASP A 137 0.65 6.09 -53.96
CA ASP A 137 0.29 5.66 -55.31
C ASP A 137 1.48 6.00 -56.22
#